data_AF-A0A8T4XGF7-F1
#
_entry.id   AF-A0A8T4XGF7-F1
#
_cell.length_a   1.000
_cell.length_b   1.000
_cell.length_c   1.000
_cell.angle_alpha   90.00
_cell.angle_beta   90.00
_cell.angle_gamma   90.00
#
_symmetry.space_group_name_H-M   'P 1'
#
loop_
_entity.id
_entity.type
_entity.pdbx_description
1 polymer ?
#
loop_
_entity_poly.entity_id
_entity_poly.type
_entity_poly.pdbx_seq_one_letter_code
_entity_poly.pdbx_strand_id
1 'polypeptide(L)'
;MLRAEYKVEGGKLIKVQLTKQNDKIGSIKITGDFFMHPEEAIEGLEIALIGCPINEIVLASTIRNFINENKVILLGATPEDFAKCIIKAGGGSG
;
A
#
# COMPACT_ATOMS: atom_id res chain seq x y z
N MET A 1 10.28 -12.30 4.98
CA MET A 1 9.87 -10.90 4.76
C MET A 1 9.99 -10.62 3.27
N LEU A 2 8.91 -10.17 2.64
CA LEU A 2 8.81 -9.92 1.21
C LEU A 2 8.99 -8.42 0.95
N ARG A 3 9.55 -8.06 -0.21
CA ARG A 3 9.79 -6.66 -0.58
C ARG A 3 9.58 -6.46 -2.07
N ALA A 4 9.02 -5.31 -2.43
CA ALA A 4 8.93 -4.87 -3.81
C ALA A 4 9.14 -3.36 -3.89
N GLU A 5 9.57 -2.93 -5.08
CA GLU A 5 9.63 -1.54 -5.46
C GLU A 5 8.80 -1.33 -6.73
N TYR A 6 8.10 -0.22 -6.78
CA TYR A 6 7.23 0.17 -7.88
C TYR A 6 7.48 1.63 -8.22
N LYS A 7 7.81 1.88 -9.49
CA LYS A 7 7.99 3.23 -10.01
C LYS A 7 6.66 3.71 -10.57
N VAL A 8 6.16 4.80 -10.02
CA VAL A 8 4.93 5.46 -10.46
C VAL A 8 5.23 6.32 -11.69
N GLU A 9 4.27 6.39 -12.61
CA GLU A 9 4.29 7.31 -13.73
C GLU A 9 4.29 8.76 -13.21
N GLY A 10 5.44 9.44 -13.33
CA GLY A 10 5.71 10.72 -12.66
C GLY A 10 7.04 10.76 -11.88
N GLY A 11 7.78 9.65 -11.85
CA GLY A 11 9.14 9.59 -11.30
C GLY A 11 9.20 9.28 -9.81
N LYS A 12 8.05 9.04 -9.18
CA LYS A 12 7.90 8.72 -7.76
C LYS A 12 8.13 7.23 -7.52
N LEU A 13 8.65 6.86 -6.36
CA LEU A 13 9.03 5.49 -6.05
C LEU A 13 8.30 5.01 -4.80
N ILE A 14 7.63 3.87 -4.89
CA ILE A 14 6.99 3.19 -3.76
C ILE A 14 7.77 1.92 -3.47
N LYS A 15 8.06 1.69 -2.20
CA LYS A 15 8.71 0.49 -1.67
C LYS A 15 7.82 -0.11 -0.60
N VAL A 16 7.42 -1.35 -0.81
CA VAL A 16 6.61 -2.10 0.13
C VAL A 16 7.46 -3.23 0.71
N GLN A 17 7.42 -3.39 2.02
CA GLN A 17 7.91 -4.56 2.71
C GLN A 17 6.75 -5.19 3.46
N LEU A 18 6.49 -6.47 3.29
CA LEU A 18 5.38 -7.13 4.00
C LEU A 18 5.73 -8.55 4.41
N THR A 19 4.97 -9.09 5.35
CA THR A 19 4.99 -10.52 5.69
C THR A 19 3.65 -11.13 5.39
N LYS A 20 3.63 -12.21 4.62
CA LYS A 20 2.42 -12.97 4.30
C LYS A 20 2.14 -13.98 5.42
N GLN A 21 0.91 -14.02 5.91
CA GLN A 21 0.40 -15.04 6.84
C GLN A 21 -0.90 -15.61 6.28
N ASN A 22 -0.91 -16.91 5.92
CA ASN A 22 -2.12 -17.60 5.42
C ASN A 22 -2.87 -16.83 4.32
N ASP A 23 -2.14 -16.38 3.30
CA ASP A 23 -2.66 -15.58 2.18
C ASP A 23 -3.11 -14.15 2.47
N LYS A 24 -2.89 -13.69 3.71
CA LYS A 24 -3.20 -12.32 4.16
C LYS A 24 -1.92 -11.56 4.52
N ILE A 25 -2.04 -10.24 4.59
CA ILE A 25 -0.99 -9.36 5.08
C ILE A 25 -0.88 -9.55 6.60
N GLY A 26 0.24 -10.09 7.09
CA GLY A 26 0.53 -10.17 8.53
C GLY A 26 1.14 -8.88 9.08
N SER A 27 1.98 -8.22 8.29
CA SER A 27 2.56 -6.92 8.61
C SER A 27 3.00 -6.28 7.30
N ILE A 28 2.93 -4.97 7.22
CA ILE A 28 3.30 -4.20 6.03
C ILE A 28 4.01 -2.92 6.46
N LYS A 29 5.01 -2.52 5.68
CA LYS A 29 5.71 -1.27 5.78
C LYS A 29 5.79 -0.63 4.40
N ILE A 30 5.32 0.59 4.28
CA ILE A 30 5.24 1.33 3.03
C ILE A 30 6.18 2.54 3.15
N THR A 31 7.14 2.62 2.26
CA THR A 31 8.14 3.69 2.22
C THR A 31 8.32 4.14 0.78
N GLY A 32 8.89 5.31 0.55
CA GLY A 32 9.08 5.78 -0.82
C GLY A 32 9.32 7.27 -0.93
N ASP A 33 9.36 7.71 -2.18
CA ASP A 33 9.34 9.12 -2.57
C ASP A 33 7.90 9.47 -2.96
N PHE A 34 7.01 9.56 -1.98
CA PHE A 34 5.63 10.05 -2.15
C PHE A 34 5.31 10.99 -1.00
N PHE A 35 4.35 11.90 -1.20
CA PHE A 35 3.92 12.80 -0.14
C PHE A 35 2.54 12.38 0.35
N MET A 36 2.41 12.25 1.66
CA MET A 36 1.16 11.95 2.35
C MET A 36 0.97 12.97 3.48
N HIS A 37 -0.18 13.63 3.51
CA HIS A 37 -0.56 14.54 4.58
C HIS A 37 -1.92 14.18 5.17
N PRO A 38 -2.03 13.99 6.49
CA PRO A 38 -0.96 14.08 7.48
C PRO A 38 0.03 12.89 7.37
N GLU A 39 1.27 13.05 7.88
CA GLU A 39 2.31 12.01 7.73
C GLU A 39 1.98 10.73 8.50
N GLU A 40 1.34 10.85 9.66
CA GLU A 40 0.82 9.75 10.51
C GLU A 40 -0.21 8.85 9.79
N ALA A 41 -0.80 9.33 8.69
CA ALA A 41 -1.74 8.54 7.91
C ALA A 41 -1.10 7.28 7.31
N ILE A 42 0.22 7.27 7.10
CA ILE A 42 0.90 6.09 6.56
C ILE A 42 0.85 4.92 7.55
N GLU A 43 1.02 5.20 8.85
CA GLU A 43 0.97 4.20 9.91
C GLU A 43 -0.46 3.66 10.05
N GLY A 44 -1.46 4.54 9.98
CA GLY A 44 -2.87 4.14 9.96
C GLY A 44 -3.21 3.27 8.75
N LEU A 45 -2.66 3.59 7.58
CA LEU A 45 -2.86 2.81 6.36
C LEU A 45 -2.21 1.43 6.47
N GLU A 46 -0.98 1.35 7.00
CA GLU A 46 -0.29 0.09 7.24
C GLU A 46 -1.12 -0.82 8.16
N ILE A 47 -1.67 -0.27 9.24
CA ILE A 47 -2.54 -0.99 10.17
C ILE A 47 -3.83 -1.46 9.48
N ALA A 48 -4.48 -0.60 8.70
CA ALA A 48 -5.72 -0.94 7.99
C ALA A 48 -5.54 -2.08 6.97
N LEU A 49 -4.32 -2.25 6.45
CA LEU A 49 -3.97 -3.31 5.51
C LEU A 49 -3.63 -4.65 6.19
N ILE A 50 -3.32 -4.66 7.49
CA ILE A 50 -3.06 -5.91 8.21
C ILE A 50 -4.34 -6.75 8.26
N GLY A 51 -4.22 -8.02 7.87
CA GLY A 51 -5.33 -8.97 7.77
C GLY A 51 -6.06 -8.94 6.43
N CYS A 52 -5.81 -7.95 5.56
CA CYS A 52 -6.37 -7.95 4.22
C CYS A 52 -5.78 -9.09 3.37
N PRO A 53 -6.60 -9.71 2.49
CA PRO A 53 -6.10 -10.61 1.48
C PRO A 53 -5.19 -9.85 0.51
N ILE A 54 -4.14 -10.53 0.01
CA ILE A 54 -3.20 -9.95 -0.97
C ILE A 54 -3.88 -9.98 -2.35
N ASN A 55 -4.90 -9.14 -2.54
CA ASN A 55 -5.72 -9.03 -3.75
C ASN A 55 -5.80 -7.56 -4.19
N GLU A 56 -5.52 -7.30 -5.47
CA GLU A 56 -5.38 -5.93 -5.99
C GLU A 56 -6.65 -5.08 -5.77
N ILE A 57 -7.82 -5.65 -6.06
CA ILE A 57 -9.11 -4.96 -5.99
C ILE A 57 -9.44 -4.59 -4.53
N VAL A 58 -9.23 -5.54 -3.61
CA VAL A 58 -9.50 -5.35 -2.18
C VAL A 58 -8.54 -4.30 -1.60
N LEU A 59 -7.25 -4.40 -1.93
CA LEU A 59 -6.23 -3.48 -1.45
C LEU A 59 -6.49 -2.06 -1.96
N ALA A 60 -6.69 -1.89 -3.27
CA ALA A 60 -6.97 -0.58 -3.87
C ALA A 60 -8.21 0.08 -3.25
N SER A 61 -9.28 -0.72 -3.03
CA SER A 61 -10.51 -0.24 -2.39
C SER A 61 -10.28 0.16 -0.93
N THR A 62 -9.52 -0.64 -0.18
CA THR A 62 -9.19 -0.37 1.23
C THR A 62 -8.38 0.92 1.37
N ILE A 63 -7.34 1.09 0.53
CA ILE A 63 -6.48 2.28 0.51
C ILE A 63 -7.31 3.51 0.12
N ARG A 64 -8.17 3.39 -0.89
CA ARG A 64 -9.06 4.48 -1.32
C ARG A 64 -10.03 4.89 -0.22
N ASN A 65 -10.67 3.94 0.46
CA ASN A 65 -11.57 4.25 1.58
C ASN A 65 -10.82 4.94 2.70
N PHE A 66 -9.67 4.40 3.11
CA PHE A 66 -8.84 5.00 4.15
C PHE A 66 -8.49 6.46 3.84
N ILE A 67 -8.08 6.75 2.61
CA ILE A 67 -7.75 8.11 2.16
C ILE A 67 -8.97 9.04 2.25
N ASN A 68 -10.15 8.59 1.81
CA ASN A 68 -11.37 9.40 1.84
C ASN A 68 -11.87 9.64 3.28
N GLU A 69 -11.89 8.60 4.11
CA GLU A 69 -12.36 8.68 5.49
C GLU A 69 -11.46 9.56 6.35
N ASN A 70 -10.14 9.44 6.20
CA ASN A 70 -9.16 10.19 6.98
C ASN A 70 -8.78 11.53 6.31
N LYS A 71 -9.42 11.88 5.19
CA LYS A 71 -9.14 13.10 4.38
C LYS A 71 -7.66 13.28 4.08
N VAL A 72 -6.99 12.18 3.75
CA VAL A 72 -5.57 12.13 3.48
C VAL A 72 -5.31 12.71 2.09
N ILE A 73 -4.30 13.57 2.00
CA ILE A 73 -3.83 14.10 0.73
C ILE A 73 -2.63 13.27 0.30
N LEU A 74 -2.78 12.54 -0.79
CA LEU A 74 -1.73 11.74 -1.40
C LEU A 74 -1.27 12.41 -2.70
N LEU A 75 0.03 12.71 -2.78
CA LEU A 75 0.64 13.36 -3.95
C LEU A 75 1.78 12.52 -4.51
N GLY A 76 1.76 12.31 -5.82
CA GLY A 76 2.79 11.56 -6.54
C GLY A 76 2.57 10.04 -6.55
N ALA A 77 1.45 9.54 -6.04
CA ALA A 77 1.06 8.15 -6.11
C ALA A 77 -0.47 8.04 -6.12
N THR A 78 -0.99 6.92 -6.64
CA THR A 78 -2.41 6.57 -6.57
C THR A 78 -2.62 5.34 -5.67
N PRO A 79 -3.83 5.14 -5.13
CA PRO A 79 -4.16 3.91 -4.37
C PRO A 79 -3.85 2.62 -5.13
N GLU A 80 -4.01 2.66 -6.46
CA GLU A 80 -3.71 1.53 -7.35
C GLU A 80 -2.21 1.25 -7.42
N ASP A 81 -1.35 2.27 -7.41
CA ASP A 81 0.10 2.07 -7.40
C ASP A 81 0.58 1.36 -6.12
N PHE A 82 -0.01 1.72 -4.97
CA PHE A 82 0.25 1.02 -3.72
C PHE A 82 -0.23 -0.43 -3.80
N ALA A 83 -1.46 -0.68 -4.27
CA ALA A 83 -1.98 -2.03 -4.43
C ALA A 83 -1.09 -2.89 -5.33
N LYS A 84 -0.66 -2.37 -6.48
CA LYS A 84 0.26 -3.04 -7.40
C LYS A 84 1.60 -3.36 -6.73
N CYS A 85 2.16 -2.43 -5.95
CA CYS A 85 3.40 -2.64 -5.23
C CYS A 85 3.26 -3.75 -4.16
N ILE A 86 2.14 -3.76 -3.43
CA ILE A 86 1.82 -4.77 -2.41
C ILE A 86 1.67 -6.15 -3.06
N ILE A 87 0.98 -6.25 -4.19
CA ILE A 87 0.81 -7.49 -4.95
C ILE A 87 2.16 -8.00 -5.43
N LYS A 88 3.01 -7.13 -5.98
CA LYS A 88 4.38 -7.47 -6.37
C LYS A 88 5.22 -8.00 -5.19
N ALA A 89 5.06 -7.43 -4.00
CA ALA A 89 5.76 -7.92 -2.82
C ALA A 89 5.18 -9.26 -2.35
N GLY A 90 3.86 -9.35 -2.23
CA GLY A 90 3.14 -10.48 -1.64
C GLY A 90 2.96 -11.70 -2.55
N GLY A 91 3.25 -11.57 -3.85
CA GLY A 91 3.02 -12.61 -4.85
C GLY A 91 1.54 -12.98 -4.97
N GLY A 92 0.64 -12.02 -4.76
CA GLY A 92 -0.80 -12.23 -4.95
C GLY A 92 -1.11 -12.46 -6.42
N SER A 93 -2.04 -13.36 -6.71
CA SER A 93 -2.58 -13.53 -8.06
C SER A 93 -3.52 -12.36 -8.34
N GLY A 94 -3.15 -11.50 -9.29
CA GLY A 94 -4.05 -10.53 -9.91
C GLY A 94 -5.01 -11.23 -10.86
#